data_AF-A0A349S5A2-F1
#
_entry.id   AF-A0A349S5A2-F1
#
_cell.length_a   1.000
_cell.length_b   1.000
_cell.length_c   1.000
_cell.angle_alpha   90.00
_cell.angle_beta   90.00
_cell.angle_gamma   90.00
#
_symmetry.space_group_name_H-M   'P 1'
#
loop_
_entity.id
_entity.type
_entity.pdbx_description
1 polymer ?
#
loop_
_entity_poly.entity_id
_entity_poly.type
_entity_poly.pdbx_seq_one_letter_code
_entity_poly.pdbx_strand_id
1 'polypeptide(L)'
;GNYLGQGMSQNKAMSDVTAKKIDEDIRALINRNYQRAEQILTEHNDKLHTMAKLLMKYETIDSDQIDAIMENREPGEPKGWSDNDPSSNTRANSDTEDTDSDTKAKPADLLH
;
A
#
# COMPACT_ATOMS: atom_id res chain seq x y z
N GLY A 1 -61.20 10.59 -30.13
CA GLY A 1 -60.18 9.52 -30.02
C GLY A 1 -59.21 9.90 -28.92
N ASN A 2 -59.05 9.04 -27.91
CA ASN A 2 -58.37 9.38 -26.65
C ASN A 2 -57.00 8.68 -26.55
N TYR A 3 -56.11 8.96 -27.50
CA TYR A 3 -54.84 8.23 -27.66
C TYR A 3 -53.61 8.97 -27.09
N LEU A 4 -53.75 10.25 -26.71
CA LEU A 4 -52.62 11.05 -26.19
C LEU A 4 -52.38 10.84 -24.67
N GLY A 5 -53.39 10.47 -23.88
CA GLY A 5 -53.23 10.29 -22.43
C GLY A 5 -52.69 8.92 -22.01
N GLN A 6 -52.98 7.87 -22.79
CA GLN A 6 -52.68 6.49 -22.42
C GLN A 6 -51.20 6.13 -22.64
N GLY A 7 -50.58 6.65 -23.72
CA GLY A 7 -49.16 6.43 -23.99
C GLY A 7 -48.23 7.11 -22.99
N MET A 8 -48.59 8.31 -22.50
CA MET A 8 -47.80 9.03 -21.49
C MET A 8 -47.81 8.28 -20.14
N SER A 9 -48.95 7.72 -19.75
CA SER A 9 -49.08 6.92 -18.52
C SER A 9 -48.29 5.60 -18.58
N GLN A 10 -48.25 4.94 -19.75
CA GLN A 10 -47.47 3.71 -19.93
C GLN A 10 -45.96 3.96 -19.89
N ASN A 11 -45.48 5.04 -20.55
CA ASN A 11 -44.06 5.42 -20.51
C ASN A 11 -43.61 5.76 -19.09
N LYS A 12 -44.42 6.49 -18.33
CA LYS A 12 -44.12 6.79 -16.91
C LYS A 12 -44.04 5.51 -16.07
N ALA A 13 -45.00 4.59 -16.23
CA ALA A 13 -44.97 3.31 -15.52
C ALA A 13 -43.72 2.49 -15.85
N MET A 14 -43.31 2.45 -17.13
CA MET A 14 -42.08 1.77 -17.55
C MET A 14 -40.83 2.43 -16.95
N SER A 15 -40.79 3.77 -16.90
CA SER A 15 -39.71 4.53 -16.25
C SER A 15 -39.62 4.23 -14.75
N ASP A 16 -40.77 4.21 -14.05
CA ASP A 16 -40.84 3.93 -12.61
C ASP A 16 -40.36 2.49 -12.31
N VAL A 17 -40.73 1.51 -13.14
CA VAL A 17 -40.23 0.12 -13.03
C VAL A 17 -38.73 0.04 -13.31
N THR A 18 -38.25 0.74 -14.33
CA THR A 18 -36.83 0.73 -14.71
C THR A 18 -35.97 1.36 -13.62
N ALA A 19 -36.40 2.50 -13.06
CA ALA A 19 -35.72 3.16 -11.96
C ALA A 19 -35.62 2.25 -10.72
N LYS A 20 -36.73 1.59 -10.36
CA LYS A 20 -36.73 0.62 -9.26
C LYS A 20 -35.74 -0.52 -9.48
N LYS A 21 -35.67 -1.06 -10.69
CA LYS A 21 -34.71 -2.13 -11.04
C LYS A 21 -33.26 -1.64 -10.92
N ILE A 22 -32.96 -0.42 -11.36
CA ILE A 22 -31.63 0.18 -11.22
C ILE A 22 -31.24 0.30 -9.74
N ASP A 23 -32.14 0.78 -8.89
CA ASP A 23 -31.88 0.90 -7.45
C ASP A 23 -31.62 -0.45 -6.78
N GLU A 24 -32.36 -1.49 -7.19
CA GLU A 24 -32.15 -2.86 -6.73
C GLU A 24 -30.77 -3.39 -7.15
N ASP A 25 -30.37 -3.18 -8.40
CA ASP A 25 -29.07 -3.62 -8.94
C ASP A 25 -27.90 -2.90 -8.25
N ILE A 26 -28.03 -1.59 -8.01
CA ILE A 26 -27.00 -0.81 -7.28
C ILE A 26 -26.87 -1.32 -5.85
N ARG A 27 -27.98 -1.55 -5.15
CA ARG A 27 -27.95 -2.08 -3.78
C ARG A 27 -27.30 -3.47 -3.73
N ALA A 28 -27.65 -4.34 -4.68
CA ALA A 28 -27.05 -5.68 -4.78
C ALA A 28 -25.53 -5.61 -5.03
N LEU A 29 -25.09 -4.70 -5.91
CA LEU A 29 -23.68 -4.47 -6.22
C LEU A 29 -22.90 -4.02 -4.97
N ILE A 30 -23.42 -3.03 -4.24
CA ILE A 30 -22.78 -2.50 -3.02
C ILE A 30 -22.68 -3.61 -1.97
N ASN A 31 -23.78 -4.31 -1.70
CA ASN A 31 -23.81 -5.37 -0.70
C ASN A 31 -22.81 -6.50 -1.01
N ARG A 32 -22.74 -6.93 -2.28
CA ARG A 32 -21.78 -7.95 -2.71
C ARG A 32 -20.33 -7.50 -2.47
N ASN A 33 -20.00 -6.26 -2.81
CA ASN A 33 -18.63 -5.76 -2.66
C ASN A 33 -18.29 -5.52 -1.18
N TYR A 34 -19.25 -5.08 -0.36
CA TYR A 34 -19.10 -4.96 1.09
C TYR A 34 -18.79 -6.32 1.71
N GLN A 35 -19.62 -7.34 1.43
CA GLN A 35 -19.43 -8.70 1.94
C GLN A 35 -18.09 -9.28 1.50
N ARG A 36 -17.69 -9.05 0.24
CA ARG A 36 -16.38 -9.47 -0.25
C ARG A 36 -15.23 -8.81 0.52
N ALA A 37 -15.32 -7.50 0.78
CA ALA A 37 -14.30 -6.79 1.53
C ALA A 37 -14.21 -7.29 2.97
N GLU A 38 -15.36 -7.43 3.64
CA GLU A 38 -15.47 -7.99 4.99
C GLU A 38 -14.89 -9.40 5.06
N GLN A 39 -15.20 -10.27 4.09
CA GLN A 39 -14.66 -11.61 4.01
C GLN A 39 -13.14 -11.59 3.88
N ILE A 40 -12.57 -10.79 2.97
CA ILE A 40 -11.11 -10.69 2.78
C ILE A 40 -10.43 -10.22 4.08
N LEU A 41 -10.98 -9.21 4.74
CA LEU A 41 -10.44 -8.69 6.00
C LEU A 41 -10.53 -9.73 7.13
N THR A 42 -11.63 -10.49 7.20
CA THR A 42 -11.85 -11.49 8.24
C THR A 42 -11.00 -12.74 8.01
N GLU A 43 -10.82 -13.17 6.77
CA GLU A 43 -9.94 -14.28 6.39
C GLU A 43 -8.47 -13.96 6.69
N HIS A 44 -8.10 -12.68 6.65
CA HIS A 44 -6.74 -12.19 6.94
C HIS A 44 -6.65 -11.39 8.24
N ASN A 45 -7.45 -11.77 9.24
CA ASN A 45 -7.58 -11.05 10.50
C ASN A 45 -6.24 -10.87 11.24
N ASP A 46 -5.35 -11.87 11.21
CA ASP A 46 -4.02 -11.78 11.82
C ASP A 46 -3.16 -10.67 11.21
N LYS A 47 -3.22 -10.51 9.88
CA LYS A 47 -2.51 -9.44 9.16
C LYS A 47 -3.10 -8.08 9.51
N LEU A 48 -4.42 -7.98 9.55
CA LEU A 48 -5.13 -6.77 9.96
C LEU A 48 -4.73 -6.33 11.39
N HIS A 49 -4.70 -7.27 12.34
CA HIS A 49 -4.27 -6.99 13.71
C HIS A 49 -2.79 -6.60 13.79
N THR A 50 -1.94 -7.18 12.95
CA THR A 50 -0.52 -6.80 12.87
C THR A 50 -0.36 -5.37 12.37
N MET A 51 -1.05 -5.00 11.29
CA MET A 51 -1.06 -3.62 10.77
C MET A 51 -1.57 -2.64 11.83
N ALA A 52 -2.65 -2.98 12.53
CA ALA A 52 -3.20 -2.13 13.59
C ALA A 52 -2.18 -1.90 14.72
N LYS A 53 -1.48 -2.95 15.18
CA LYS A 53 -0.45 -2.83 16.22
C LYS A 53 0.72 -1.94 15.78
N LEU A 54 1.17 -2.07 14.52
CA LEU A 54 2.24 -1.22 14.00
C LEU A 54 1.81 0.23 13.87
N LEU A 55 0.61 0.50 13.36
CA LEU A 55 0.08 1.87 13.28
C LEU A 55 -0.06 2.51 14.67
N MET A 56 -0.40 1.74 15.70
CA MET A 56 -0.39 2.24 17.09
C MET A 56 1.02 2.54 17.60
N LYS A 57 2.05 1.82 17.14
CA LYS A 57 3.44 2.01 17.57
C LYS A 57 4.14 3.15 16.82
N TYR A 58 3.91 3.24 15.52
CA TYR A 58 4.70 4.04 14.58
C TYR A 58 3.91 5.13 13.85
N GLU A 59 2.58 5.21 14.02
CA GLU A 59 1.63 6.12 13.34
C GLU A 59 1.48 5.87 11.83
N THR A 60 2.56 5.52 11.14
CA THR A 60 2.60 5.20 9.71
C THR A 60 3.36 3.89 9.48
N ILE A 61 3.02 3.20 8.39
CA ILE A 61 3.72 2.01 7.92
C ILE A 61 4.04 2.16 6.43
N ASP A 62 5.21 1.69 6.00
CA ASP A 62 5.64 1.75 4.60
C ASP A 62 5.36 0.45 3.82
N SER A 63 5.64 0.47 2.52
CA SER A 63 5.43 -0.68 1.63
C SER A 63 6.18 -1.92 2.09
N ASP A 64 7.41 -1.76 2.59
CA ASP A 64 8.28 -2.89 2.93
C ASP A 64 7.73 -3.60 4.18
N GLN A 65 7.16 -2.83 5.12
CA GLN A 65 6.43 -3.35 6.26
C GLN A 65 5.12 -4.05 5.85
N ILE A 66 4.37 -3.48 4.91
CA ILE A 66 3.14 -4.12 4.39
C ILE A 66 3.48 -5.45 3.71
N ASP A 67 4.51 -5.48 2.86
CA ASP A 67 4.94 -6.68 2.14
C ASP A 67 5.38 -7.78 3.13
N ALA A 68 6.13 -7.43 4.17
CA ALA A 68 6.48 -8.37 5.23
C ALA A 68 5.24 -8.99 5.90
N ILE A 69 4.24 -8.18 6.25
CA ILE A 69 2.98 -8.68 6.83
C ILE A 69 2.24 -9.59 5.84
N MET A 70 2.22 -9.23 4.56
CA MET A 70 1.54 -10.02 3.53
C MET A 70 2.21 -11.37 3.31
N GLU A 71 3.53 -11.46 3.47
CA GLU A 71 4.34 -12.68 3.39
C GLU A 71 4.40 -13.46 4.72
N ASN A 72 3.70 -12.99 5.77
CA ASN A 72 3.77 -13.53 7.14
C ASN A 72 5.18 -13.50 7.76
N ARG A 73 5.99 -12.52 7.36
CA ARG A 73 7.27 -12.20 8.00
C ARG A 73 7.08 -11.14 9.08
N GLU A 74 8.02 -11.07 10.01
CA GLU A 74 8.04 -10.03 11.02
C GLU A 74 8.41 -8.68 10.37
N PRO A 75 7.56 -7.64 10.46
CA PRO A 75 7.82 -6.33 9.88
C PRO A 75 8.84 -5.55 10.72
N GLY A 76 9.80 -4.91 10.03
CA GLY A 76 10.81 -4.05 10.66
C GLY A 76 10.27 -2.69 11.09
N GLU A 77 11.18 -1.82 11.53
CA GLU A 77 10.87 -0.42 11.83
C GLU A 77 10.68 0.39 10.54
N PRO A 78 9.90 1.49 10.56
CA PRO A 78 9.79 2.38 9.42
C PRO A 78 11.14 3.02 9.08
N LYS A 79 11.33 3.38 7.80
CA LYS A 79 12.53 4.12 7.35
C LYS A 79 12.74 5.41 8.16
N GLY A 80 13.94 5.59 8.70
CA GLY A 80 14.34 6.78 9.47
C GLY A 80 13.92 6.78 10.94
N TRP A 81 13.33 5.68 11.46
CA TRP A 81 12.99 5.56 12.88
C TRP A 81 14.23 5.48 13.78
N SER A 82 15.23 4.69 13.39
CA SER A 82 16.49 4.51 14.13
C SER A 82 17.46 5.69 14.03
N ASP A 83 17.28 6.57 13.03
CA ASP A 83 18.18 7.72 12.80
C ASP A 83 17.98 8.84 13.83
N ASN A 84 16.87 8.82 14.56
CA ASN A 84 16.53 9.79 15.61
C ASN A 84 16.87 9.30 17.03
N ASP A 85 17.47 8.10 17.18
CA ASP A 85 17.92 7.64 18.49
C ASP A 85 19.37 8.11 18.77
N PRO A 86 19.59 9.08 19.68
CA PRO A 86 20.92 9.53 20.04
C PRO A 86 21.78 8.46 20.74
N SER A 87 21.24 7.27 21.03
CA SER A 87 21.95 6.17 21.70
C SER A 87 22.65 5.18 20.77
N SER A 88 22.52 5.29 19.44
CA SER A 88 23.18 4.37 18.50
C SER A 88 24.66 4.69 18.22
N ASN A 89 25.21 5.81 18.73
CA ASN A 89 26.62 6.16 18.54
C ASN A 89 27.53 5.49 19.59
N THR A 90 27.55 4.16 19.66
CA THR A 90 28.65 3.44 20.32
C THR A 90 28.89 2.10 19.64
N ARG A 91 29.95 2.09 18.81
CA ARG A 91 30.71 0.95 18.24
C ARG A 91 30.40 0.58 16.78
N ALA A 92 30.97 1.37 15.87
CA ALA A 92 31.57 0.83 14.66
C ALA A 92 32.82 1.66 14.32
N ASN A 93 33.87 1.52 15.13
CA ASN A 93 35.23 1.77 14.67
C ASN A 93 35.81 0.40 14.31
N SER A 94 35.90 0.11 13.02
CA SER A 94 36.79 -0.93 12.48
C SER A 94 37.37 -0.40 11.18
N ASP A 95 38.55 0.19 11.33
CA ASP A 95 39.73 -0.06 10.51
C ASP A 95 39.55 -0.08 8.98
N THR A 96 39.88 1.06 8.37
CA THR A 96 40.68 1.05 7.15
C THR A 96 41.84 2.02 7.34
N GLU A 97 42.92 1.48 7.90
CA GLU A 97 44.27 1.96 7.66
C GLU A 97 44.57 1.79 6.16
N ASP A 98 44.70 2.88 5.42
CA ASP A 98 45.47 2.88 4.17
C ASP A 98 46.69 3.78 4.39
N THR A 99 47.80 3.11 4.68
CA THR A 99 49.14 3.67 4.68
C THR A 99 49.79 3.41 3.32
N ASP A 100 50.52 4.43 2.85
CA ASP A 100 51.56 4.40 1.83
C ASP A 100 51.24 3.95 0.39
N SER A 101 51.25 4.93 -0.51
CA SER A 101 51.91 4.73 -1.81
C SER A 101 52.79 5.93 -2.17
N ASP A 102 54.07 5.70 -1.92
CA ASP A 102 55.26 6.45 -2.30
C ASP A 102 55.24 6.96 -3.76
N THR A 103 55.55 8.24 -3.95
CA THR A 103 55.76 8.86 -5.26
C THR A 103 57.27 9.01 -5.49
N LYS A 104 57.86 8.15 -6.33
CA LYS A 104 59.15 8.45 -6.98
C LYS A 104 59.31 7.76 -8.34
N ALA A 105 59.96 8.46 -9.25
CA ALA A 105 59.73 8.45 -10.68
C ALA A 105 60.75 7.67 -11.56
N LYS A 106 60.26 7.24 -12.75
CA LYS A 106 60.89 7.15 -14.11
C LYS A 106 62.08 6.19 -14.34
N PRO A 107 62.51 5.86 -15.60
CA PRO A 107 62.17 6.42 -16.95
C PRO A 107 61.99 5.40 -18.13
N ALA A 108 61.82 5.97 -19.34
CA ALA A 108 62.07 5.42 -20.71
C ALA A 108 60.98 4.50 -21.30
N ASP A 109 60.57 4.54 -22.58
CA ASP A 109 60.96 5.31 -23.76
C ASP A 109 59.91 5.08 -24.89
N LEU A 110 59.82 6.03 -25.84
CA LEU A 110 59.47 5.84 -27.27
C LEU A 110 58.01 5.61 -27.73
N LEU A 111 57.31 6.67 -28.19
CA LEU A 111 56.87 6.90 -29.59
C LEU A 111 55.89 8.10 -29.70
N HIS A 112 56.33 9.07 -30.51
CA HIS A 112 55.69 10.33 -30.98
C HIS A 112 55.66 11.52 -30.01
#